data_AF-A0A661AXX0-F1
#
_entry.id   AF-A0A661AXX0-F1
#
_cell.length_a   1.000
_cell.length_b   1.000
_cell.length_c   1.000
_cell.angle_alpha   90.00
_cell.angle_beta   90.00
_cell.angle_gamma   90.00
#
_symmetry.space_group_name_H-M   'P 1'
#
loop_
_entity.id
_entity.type
_entity.pdbx_description
1 polymer ?
#
loop_
_entity_poly.entity_id
_entity_poly.type
_entity_poly.pdbx_seq_one_letter_code
_entity_poly.pdbx_strand_id
1 'polypeptide(L)'
;MRTKDSFGFIRDFVSGRKSHSQDIPFDSRTFDESEVNEGKSLAILAYIPILCFIPFLQGRSVNKYAYEHGKQGVLLFLFEVVALLGALFWKAALFLAAIASLVGIIYVLQGRIWKIPFIGGLADRLDNPHPDEENK
;
A
#
# COMPACT_ATOMS: atom_id res chain seq x y z
N MET A 1 17.80 -10.26 36.79
CA MET A 1 17.81 -9.48 35.53
C MET A 1 16.51 -9.80 34.81
N ARG A 2 15.58 -8.84 34.69
CA ARG A 2 14.18 -9.06 34.28
C ARG A 2 14.02 -8.60 32.83
N THR A 3 13.89 -9.54 31.90
CA THR A 3 13.60 -9.24 30.49
C THR A 3 12.16 -8.76 30.38
N LYS A 4 11.97 -7.56 29.82
CA LYS A 4 10.65 -6.96 29.59
C LYS A 4 10.01 -7.64 28.37
N ASP A 5 8.75 -8.01 28.54
CA ASP A 5 7.97 -8.79 27.58
C ASP A 5 7.42 -7.86 26.48
N SER A 6 8.00 -7.94 25.27
CA SER A 6 7.59 -7.18 24.08
C SER A 6 6.13 -7.46 23.61
N PHE A 7 5.46 -8.42 24.23
CA PHE A 7 4.11 -8.84 23.89
C PHE A 7 3.03 -8.29 24.84
N GLY A 8 3.41 -7.49 25.84
CA GLY A 8 2.46 -6.82 26.74
C GLY A 8 1.46 -5.94 25.99
N PHE A 9 1.94 -5.14 25.04
CA PHE A 9 1.09 -4.28 24.21
C PHE A 9 0.06 -5.06 23.38
N ILE A 10 0.45 -6.20 22.81
CA ILE A 10 -0.45 -7.05 22.03
C ILE A 10 -1.46 -7.73 22.94
N ARG A 11 -1.05 -8.19 24.14
CA ARG A 11 -1.98 -8.75 25.12
C ARG A 11 -2.97 -7.72 25.63
N ASP A 12 -2.56 -6.48 25.85
CA ASP A 12 -3.45 -5.40 26.29
C ASP A 12 -4.40 -4.98 25.16
N PHE A 13 -3.93 -4.97 23.91
CA PHE A 13 -4.76 -4.74 22.72
C PHE A 13 -5.80 -5.85 22.50
N VAL A 14 -5.42 -7.11 22.73
CA VAL A 14 -6.30 -8.29 22.57
C VAL A 14 -7.21 -8.49 23.78
N SER A 15 -6.75 -8.20 25.00
CA SER A 15 -7.49 -8.44 26.25
C SER A 15 -8.38 -7.25 26.65
N GLY A 16 -8.15 -6.06 26.09
CA GLY A 16 -8.96 -4.86 26.31
C GLY A 16 -10.35 -4.86 25.68
N ARG A 17 -10.84 -6.00 25.17
CA ARG A 17 -12.19 -6.11 24.57
C ARG A 17 -13.01 -7.26 25.17
N LYS A 18 -13.03 -7.37 26.50
CA LYS A 18 -14.06 -8.14 27.25
C LYS A 18 -14.58 -7.34 28.44
N SER A 19 -15.52 -6.44 28.17
CA SER A 19 -16.74 -6.21 28.98
C SER A 19 -17.39 -4.92 28.51
N HIS A 20 -18.43 -5.09 27.71
CA HIS A 20 -19.73 -4.44 27.77
C HIS A 20 -20.21 -4.41 26.32
N SER A 21 -21.23 -5.21 26.02
CA SER A 21 -22.11 -4.94 24.89
C SER A 21 -22.79 -3.60 25.18
N GLN A 22 -22.02 -2.51 25.10
CA GLN A 22 -22.59 -1.23 24.72
C GLN A 22 -22.87 -1.43 23.26
N ASP A 23 -24.15 -1.39 22.90
CA ASP A 23 -24.60 -1.18 21.54
C ASP A 23 -23.66 -0.13 20.95
N ILE A 24 -22.72 -0.56 20.11
CA ILE A 24 -21.84 0.38 19.42
C ILE A 24 -22.83 1.21 18.63
N PRO A 25 -23.00 2.51 18.91
CA PRO A 25 -23.71 3.35 17.99
C PRO A 25 -22.71 3.46 16.84
N PHE A 26 -22.82 2.56 15.86
CA PHE A 26 -22.78 3.07 14.49
C PHE A 26 -23.93 4.07 14.50
N ASP A 27 -23.58 5.34 14.76
CA ASP A 27 -24.49 6.38 15.22
C ASP A 27 -25.63 6.50 14.23
N SER A 28 -26.70 5.73 14.44
CA SER A 28 -27.87 5.64 13.57
C SER A 28 -28.75 6.88 13.66
N ARG A 29 -28.18 7.99 14.17
CA ARG A 29 -28.48 9.35 13.69
C ARG A 29 -28.09 9.55 12.21
N THR A 30 -27.83 8.46 11.48
CA THR A 30 -27.31 8.37 10.11
C THR A 30 -28.40 8.67 9.10
N PHE A 31 -28.44 9.91 8.61
CA PHE A 31 -29.12 10.34 7.38
C PHE A 31 -30.62 10.01 7.30
N ASP A 32 -31.46 11.02 7.16
CA ASP A 32 -32.88 10.74 6.87
C ASP A 32 -33.02 10.01 5.52
N GLU A 33 -34.11 9.26 5.35
CA GLU A 33 -34.33 8.46 4.13
C GLU A 33 -34.34 9.32 2.87
N SER A 34 -34.83 10.57 2.96
CA SER A 34 -34.82 11.52 1.85
C SER A 34 -33.39 11.90 1.44
N GLU A 35 -32.52 12.22 2.40
CA GLU A 35 -31.13 12.61 2.20
C GLU A 35 -30.34 11.46 1.57
N VAL A 36 -30.61 10.22 2.01
CA VAL A 36 -30.03 9.02 1.39
C VAL A 36 -30.53 8.87 -0.05
N ASN A 37 -31.85 8.97 -0.29
CA ASN A 37 -32.44 8.74 -1.61
C ASN A 37 -31.96 9.79 -2.62
N GLU A 38 -31.94 11.06 -2.23
CA GLU A 38 -31.44 12.17 -3.04
C GLU A 38 -29.92 12.07 -3.30
N GLY A 39 -29.15 11.68 -2.28
CA GLY A 39 -27.69 11.59 -2.34
C GLY A 39 -27.16 10.30 -2.99
N LYS A 40 -28.02 9.31 -3.26
CA LYS A 40 -27.59 7.96 -3.64
C LYS A 40 -26.79 7.91 -4.93
N SER A 41 -27.23 8.65 -5.94
CA SER A 41 -26.56 8.73 -7.24
C SER A 41 -25.17 9.38 -7.12
N LEU A 42 -25.07 10.46 -6.34
CA LEU A 42 -23.80 11.14 -6.04
C LEU A 42 -22.88 10.26 -5.18
N ALA A 43 -23.43 9.49 -4.23
CA ALA A 43 -22.66 8.55 -3.44
C ALA A 43 -22.08 7.40 -4.29
N ILE A 44 -22.81 6.90 -5.29
CA ILE A 44 -22.28 5.91 -6.25
C ILE A 44 -21.14 6.54 -7.08
N LEU A 45 -21.35 7.77 -7.55
CA LEU A 45 -20.34 8.53 -8.30
C LEU A 45 -19.05 8.73 -7.50
N ALA A 46 -19.16 8.80 -6.17
CA ALA A 46 -18.02 8.89 -5.27
C ALA A 46 -16.99 7.76 -5.46
N TYR A 47 -17.42 6.59 -5.93
CA TYR A 47 -16.55 5.42 -6.10
C TYR A 47 -16.02 5.23 -7.52
N ILE A 48 -16.35 6.15 -8.43
CA ILE A 48 -15.77 6.15 -9.77
C ILE A 48 -14.52 7.05 -9.74
N PRO A 49 -13.33 6.56 -10.18
CA PRO A 49 -12.10 7.33 -10.16
C PRO A 49 -12.26 8.69 -10.84
N ILE A 50 -11.57 9.72 -10.32
CA ILE A 50 -11.72 11.15 -10.70
C ILE A 50 -13.10 11.75 -10.39
N LEU A 51 -14.20 11.04 -10.66
CA LEU A 51 -15.55 11.52 -10.37
C LEU A 51 -15.83 11.56 -8.85
N CYS A 52 -15.04 10.85 -8.05
CA CYS A 52 -15.05 10.93 -6.59
C CYS A 52 -14.94 12.37 -6.03
N PHE A 53 -14.31 13.28 -6.77
CA PHE A 53 -14.16 14.67 -6.37
C PHE A 53 -15.48 15.45 -6.48
N ILE A 54 -16.46 15.02 -7.27
CA ILE A 54 -17.74 15.74 -7.43
C ILE A 54 -18.51 15.81 -6.10
N PRO A 55 -18.91 14.68 -5.47
CA PRO A 55 -19.61 14.72 -4.18
C PRO A 55 -18.72 15.24 -3.04
N PHE A 56 -17.40 15.09 -3.15
CA PHE A 56 -16.45 15.61 -2.16
C PHE A 56 -16.36 17.15 -2.19
N LEU A 57 -16.23 17.75 -3.38
CA LEU A 57 -16.09 19.20 -3.56
C LEU A 57 -17.42 19.96 -3.39
N GLN A 58 -18.56 19.33 -3.70
CA GLN A 58 -19.88 19.89 -3.40
C GLN A 58 -20.07 20.14 -1.89
N GLY A 59 -19.37 19.38 -1.05
CA GLY A 59 -19.32 19.61 0.38
C GLY A 59 -20.56 19.14 1.13
N ARG A 60 -20.44 19.17 2.45
CA ARG A 60 -21.44 18.63 3.38
C ARG A 60 -22.79 19.33 3.33
N SER A 61 -22.84 20.57 2.86
CA SER A 61 -24.04 21.41 2.85
C SER A 61 -25.04 21.03 1.76
N VAL A 62 -24.60 20.34 0.71
CA VAL A 62 -25.48 19.92 -0.40
C VAL A 62 -26.17 18.61 -0.05
N ASN A 63 -25.40 17.59 0.31
CA ASN A 63 -25.91 16.32 0.76
C ASN A 63 -24.84 15.64 1.62
N LYS A 64 -25.09 15.48 2.91
CA LYS A 64 -24.08 14.98 3.85
C LYS A 64 -23.79 13.50 3.59
N TYR A 65 -24.77 12.72 3.13
CA TYR A 65 -24.61 11.30 2.80
C TYR A 65 -23.61 11.13 1.65
N ALA A 66 -23.83 11.82 0.53
CA ALA A 66 -22.95 11.80 -0.63
C ALA A 66 -21.54 12.32 -0.29
N TYR A 67 -21.42 13.36 0.53
CA TYR A 67 -20.13 13.91 0.95
C TYR A 67 -19.29 12.90 1.76
N GLU A 68 -19.90 12.14 2.67
CA GLU A 68 -19.20 11.10 3.42
C GLU A 68 -18.66 10.00 2.49
N HIS A 69 -19.44 9.58 1.49
CA HIS A 69 -18.97 8.66 0.44
C HIS A 69 -17.89 9.30 -0.45
N GLY A 70 -18.00 10.59 -0.76
CA GLY A 70 -16.99 11.37 -1.48
C GLY A 70 -15.61 11.31 -0.82
N LYS A 71 -15.54 11.49 0.50
CA LYS A 71 -14.28 11.37 1.26
C LYS A 71 -13.64 9.98 1.12
N GLN A 72 -14.44 8.92 1.20
CA GLN A 72 -13.97 7.55 1.04
C GLN A 72 -13.47 7.31 -0.39
N GLY A 73 -14.22 7.79 -1.38
CA GLY A 73 -13.87 7.76 -2.80
C GLY A 73 -12.53 8.42 -3.10
N VAL A 74 -12.29 9.62 -2.56
CA VAL A 74 -11.01 10.32 -2.72
C VAL A 74 -9.85 9.53 -2.11
N LEU A 75 -10.04 8.92 -0.94
CA LEU A 75 -9.01 8.09 -0.32
C LEU A 75 -8.69 6.85 -1.19
N LEU A 76 -9.71 6.18 -1.72
CA LEU A 76 -9.53 5.07 -2.67
C LEU A 76 -8.79 5.51 -3.93
N PHE A 77 -9.15 6.65 -4.50
CA PHE A 77 -8.45 7.21 -5.66
C PHE A 77 -6.97 7.50 -5.38
N LEU A 78 -6.62 8.01 -4.19
CA LEU A 78 -5.22 8.20 -3.81
C LEU A 78 -4.46 6.87 -3.72
N PHE A 79 -5.09 5.83 -3.18
CA PHE A 79 -4.50 4.49 -3.18
C PHE A 79 -4.28 3.96 -4.61
N GLU A 80 -5.23 4.16 -5.51
CA GLU A 80 -5.10 3.79 -6.92
C GLU A 80 -3.91 4.50 -7.58
N VAL A 81 -3.74 5.81 -7.37
CA VAL A 81 -2.62 6.57 -7.91
C VAL A 81 -1.28 6.02 -7.42
N VAL A 82 -1.16 5.77 -6.11
CA VAL A 82 0.08 5.20 -5.53
C VAL A 82 0.35 3.81 -6.10
N ALA A 83 -0.67 2.97 -6.21
CA ALA A 83 -0.53 1.63 -6.79
C ALA A 83 -0.08 1.67 -8.26
N LEU A 84 -0.63 2.58 -9.06
CA LEU A 84 -0.25 2.77 -10.47
C LEU A 84 1.20 3.25 -10.61
N LEU A 85 1.66 4.18 -9.75
CA LEU A 85 3.05 4.62 -9.73
C LEU A 85 4.00 3.47 -9.35
N GLY A 86 3.63 2.67 -8.35
CA GLY A 86 4.39 1.47 -7.97
C GLY A 86 4.47 0.45 -9.10
N ALA A 87 3.36 0.22 -9.81
CA ALA A 87 3.33 -0.68 -10.97
C ALA A 87 4.21 -0.16 -12.11
N LEU A 88 4.23 1.15 -12.37
CA LEU A 88 5.09 1.76 -13.38
C LEU A 88 6.58 1.62 -13.01
N PHE A 89 6.93 1.85 -11.75
CA PHE A 89 8.27 1.64 -11.23
C PHE A 89 8.72 0.18 -11.41
N TRP A 90 7.86 -0.78 -11.03
CA TRP A 90 8.16 -2.20 -11.18
C TRP A 90 8.41 -2.59 -12.65
N LYS A 91 7.56 -2.10 -13.56
CA LYS A 91 7.73 -2.30 -15.00
C LYS A 91 9.07 -1.74 -15.51
N ALA A 92 9.45 -0.54 -15.09
CA ALA A 92 10.72 0.07 -15.48
C ALA A 92 11.93 -0.72 -14.95
N ALA A 93 11.85 -1.20 -13.71
CA ALA A 93 12.90 -2.05 -13.11
C ALA A 93 13.08 -3.36 -13.89
N LEU A 94 11.99 -4.04 -14.25
CA LEU A 94 12.03 -5.24 -15.07
C LEU A 94 12.61 -4.97 -16.47
N PHE A 95 12.24 -3.84 -17.08
CA PHE A 95 12.77 -3.45 -18.38
C PHE A 95 14.29 -3.22 -18.33
N LEU A 96 14.79 -2.52 -17.31
CA LEU A 96 16.23 -2.31 -17.12
C LEU A 96 16.97 -3.62 -16.84
N ALA A 97 16.38 -4.51 -16.04
CA ALA A 97 16.93 -5.85 -15.78
C ALA A 97 17.02 -6.68 -17.08
N ALA A 98 16.02 -6.60 -17.95
CA ALA A 98 16.04 -7.27 -19.26
C ALA A 98 17.15 -6.72 -20.17
N ILE A 99 17.36 -5.41 -20.20
CA ILE A 99 18.49 -4.79 -20.94
C ILE A 99 19.82 -5.27 -20.37
N ALA A 100 20.00 -5.24 -19.05
CA ALA A 100 21.23 -5.72 -18.42
C ALA A 100 21.49 -7.20 -18.74
N SER A 101 20.46 -8.04 -18.72
CA SER A 101 20.56 -9.44 -19.13
C SER A 101 21.04 -9.58 -20.59
N LEU A 102 20.48 -8.78 -21.51
CA LEU A 102 20.88 -8.81 -22.92
C LEU A 102 22.34 -8.38 -23.11
N VAL A 103 22.77 -7.33 -22.42
CA VAL A 103 24.17 -6.89 -22.41
C VAL A 103 25.09 -8.00 -21.90
N GLY A 104 24.70 -8.67 -20.80
CA GLY A 104 25.43 -9.84 -20.29
C GLY A 104 25.64 -10.92 -21.34
N ILE A 105 24.59 -11.26 -22.12
CA ILE A 105 24.68 -12.23 -23.22
C ILE A 105 25.69 -11.77 -24.28
N ILE A 106 25.67 -10.48 -24.67
CA ILE A 106 26.63 -9.94 -25.65
C ILE A 106 28.07 -10.08 -25.15
N TYR A 107 28.34 -9.79 -23.87
CA TYR A 107 29.68 -9.95 -23.29
C TYR A 107 30.14 -11.42 -23.25
N VAL A 108 29.23 -12.34 -22.94
CA VAL A 108 29.51 -13.79 -23.01
C VAL A 108 29.89 -14.19 -24.43
N LEU A 109 29.16 -13.73 -25.45
CA LEU A 109 29.49 -14.00 -26.85
C LEU A 109 30.83 -13.38 -27.28
N GLN A 110 31.27 -12.31 -26.61
CA GLN A 110 32.59 -11.71 -26.81
C GLN A 110 33.73 -12.38 -26.01
N GLY A 111 33.43 -13.41 -25.21
CA GLY A 111 34.40 -14.08 -24.34
C GLY A 111 34.91 -13.20 -23.20
N ARG A 112 34.16 -12.17 -22.79
CA ARG A 112 34.52 -11.22 -21.74
C ARG A 112 33.63 -11.39 -20.52
N ILE A 113 34.20 -11.22 -19.33
CA ILE A 113 33.43 -11.15 -18.09
C ILE A 113 32.97 -9.71 -17.89
N TRP A 114 31.67 -9.52 -17.71
CA TRP A 114 31.08 -8.24 -17.33
C TRP A 114 30.50 -8.32 -15.94
N LYS A 115 30.97 -7.44 -15.06
CA LYS A 115 30.35 -7.23 -13.75
C LYS A 115 29.20 -6.22 -13.92
N ILE A 116 27.98 -6.71 -13.77
CA ILE A 116 26.79 -5.84 -13.83
C ILE A 116 26.93 -4.77 -12.73
N PRO A 117 26.81 -3.48 -13.05
CA PRO A 117 26.88 -2.42 -12.04
C PRO A 117 25.81 -2.65 -10.98
N PHE A 118 26.14 -2.37 -9.70
CA PHE A 118 25.32 -2.61 -8.50
C PHE A 118 25.10 -4.09 -8.10
N ILE A 119 25.01 -5.03 -9.05
CA ILE A 119 24.78 -6.46 -8.77
C ILE A 119 26.11 -7.23 -8.62
N GLY A 120 27.15 -6.87 -9.37
CA GLY A 120 28.42 -7.60 -9.39
C GLY A 120 29.05 -7.74 -8.00
N GLY A 121 29.05 -6.67 -7.19
CA GLY A 121 29.57 -6.72 -5.82
C GLY A 121 28.68 -7.47 -4.82
N LEU A 122 27.39 -7.67 -5.13
CA LEU A 122 26.50 -8.54 -4.34
C LEU A 122 26.72 -10.01 -4.71
N ALA A 123 26.89 -10.31 -6.00
CA ALA A 123 27.21 -11.65 -6.48
C ALA A 123 28.53 -12.15 -5.90
N ASP A 124 29.57 -11.29 -5.87
CA ASP A 124 30.88 -11.61 -5.29
C ASP A 124 30.81 -11.95 -3.78
N ARG A 125 29.76 -11.51 -3.06
CA ARG A 125 29.54 -11.80 -1.64
C ARG A 125 28.79 -13.11 -1.40
N LEU A 126 28.05 -13.62 -2.39
CA LEU A 126 27.41 -14.94 -2.30
C LEU A 126 28.44 -16.07 -2.42
N ASP A 127 29.55 -15.81 -3.11
CA ASP A 127 30.63 -16.77 -3.33
C ASP A 127 31.66 -16.81 -2.18
N ASN A 128 31.67 -15.79 -1.30
CA ASN A 128 32.48 -15.76 -0.08
C ASN A 128 31.59 -16.03 1.16
N PRO A 129 31.37 -17.29 1.57
CA PRO A 129 30.94 -17.56 2.94
C PRO A 129 32.06 -17.09 3.88
N HIS A 130 31.68 -16.37 4.93
CA HIS A 130 32.52 -15.80 5.99
C HIS A 130 33.92 -16.42 6.18
N PRO A 131 35.02 -15.63 6.18
CA PRO A 131 36.35 -16.10 6.60
C PRO A 131 36.48 -16.34 8.12
N ASP A 132 35.38 -16.22 8.88
CA ASP A 132 35.40 -16.16 10.34
C ASP A 132 35.30 -17.53 11.04
N GLU A 133 35.21 -18.64 10.30
CA GLU A 133 35.14 -20.01 10.87
C GLU A 133 36.39 -20.89 10.65
N GLU A 134 37.48 -20.38 10.05
CA GLU A 134 38.70 -21.20 9.84
C GLU A 134 39.75 -21.07 10.96
N ASN A 135 39.46 -20.37 12.06
CA ASN A 135 40.41 -20.26 13.17
C ASN A 135 39.71 -20.28 14.55
N LYS A 136 39.17 -21.43 14.95
CA LYS A 136 38.91 -21.75 16.35
C LYS A 136 39.07 -23.24 16.64
#